data_AF-A0A074Z4T5-F1
#
_entry.id   AF-A0A074Z4T5-F1
#
_cell.length_a   1.000
_cell.length_b   1.000
_cell.length_c   1.000
_cell.angle_alpha   90.00
_cell.angle_beta   90.00
_cell.angle_gamma   90.00
#
_symmetry.space_group_name_H-M   'P 1'
#
loop_
_entity.id
_entity.type
_entity.pdbx_description
1 polymer ?
#
loop_
_entity_poly.entity_id
_entity_poly.type
_entity_poly.pdbx_seq_one_letter_code
_entity_poly.pdbx_strand_id
1 'polypeptide(L)'
;HVIYFLIQADVYHAYQVVRKHKVPAKNIITFAYDDIATNPKNPFQGKVFHDYEHEDVYKGMVIDYRGKRRVDPLGRTPDIRSYRTAAHDRVQPSDFGLSVFVTTSAKENEQSFGIFCFDKDIDVCLANEYSYAWVLDSEY
;
A
#
# COMPACT_ATOMS: atom_id res chain seq x y z
N HIS A 1 -7.19 11.45 5.26
CA HIS A 1 -7.48 10.01 5.40
C HIS A 1 -7.66 9.28 4.04
N VAL A 2 -7.25 9.87 2.91
CA VAL A 2 -7.39 9.25 1.57
C VAL A 2 -6.13 8.46 1.18
N ILE A 3 -4.93 8.96 1.52
CA ILE A 3 -3.64 8.32 1.20
C ILE A 3 -3.44 6.95 1.89
N TYR A 4 -4.02 6.74 3.08
CA TYR A 4 -3.83 5.48 3.81
C TYR A 4 -4.56 4.29 3.21
N PHE A 5 -5.61 4.54 2.41
CA PHE A 5 -6.40 3.47 1.84
C PHE A 5 -5.60 2.75 0.76
N LEU A 6 -5.20 3.49 -0.28
CA LEU A 6 -4.45 2.97 -1.42
C LEU A 6 -3.16 2.26 -1.02
N ILE A 7 -2.39 2.79 -0.05
CA ILE A 7 -1.11 2.18 0.34
C ILE A 7 -1.31 0.79 0.95
N GLN A 8 -2.34 0.61 1.77
CA GLN A 8 -2.60 -0.71 2.37
C GLN A 8 -3.20 -1.67 1.34
N ALA A 9 -4.07 -1.20 0.44
CA ALA A 9 -4.57 -2.01 -0.66
C ALA A 9 -3.43 -2.47 -1.60
N ASP A 10 -2.48 -1.60 -1.94
CA ASP A 10 -1.25 -1.94 -2.68
C ASP A 10 -0.48 -3.09 -2.01
N VAL A 11 -0.28 -3.00 -0.69
CA VAL A 11 0.42 -4.03 0.11
C VAL A 11 -0.34 -5.36 0.09
N TYR A 12 -1.67 -5.32 0.20
CA TYR A 12 -2.50 -6.52 0.22
C TYR A 12 -2.47 -7.21 -1.14
N HIS A 13 -2.60 -6.46 -2.24
CA HIS A 13 -2.56 -7.06 -3.57
C HIS A 13 -1.17 -7.64 -3.89
N ALA A 14 -0.09 -6.92 -3.56
CA ALA A 14 1.27 -7.43 -3.67
C ALA A 14 1.47 -8.76 -2.91
N TYR A 15 0.91 -8.89 -1.71
CA TYR A 15 0.94 -10.15 -0.96
C TYR A 15 0.25 -11.28 -1.74
N GLN A 16 -0.94 -11.03 -2.30
CA GLN A 16 -1.66 -12.05 -3.08
C GLN A 16 -0.84 -12.53 -4.28
N VAL A 17 -0.22 -11.61 -5.04
CA VAL A 17 0.65 -11.94 -6.18
C VAL A 17 1.82 -12.81 -5.74
N VAL A 18 2.54 -12.40 -4.69
CA VAL A 18 3.69 -13.15 -4.17
C VAL A 18 3.29 -14.55 -3.67
N ARG A 19 2.11 -14.68 -3.07
CA ARG A 19 1.56 -15.99 -2.64
C ARG A 19 1.11 -16.85 -3.81
N LYS A 20 0.52 -16.27 -4.85
CA LYS A 20 0.12 -16.95 -6.11
C LYS A 20 1.34 -17.61 -6.76
N HIS A 21 2.48 -16.92 -6.74
CA HIS A 21 3.80 -17.39 -7.19
C HIS A 21 4.54 -18.33 -6.22
N LYS A 22 3.83 -18.90 -5.24
CA LYS A 22 4.31 -19.97 -4.34
C LYS A 22 5.40 -19.55 -3.35
N VAL A 23 5.61 -18.25 -3.11
CA VAL A 23 6.47 -17.81 -2.00
C VAL A 23 5.77 -18.16 -0.67
N PRO A 24 6.42 -18.92 0.24
CA PRO A 24 5.82 -19.30 1.51
C PRO A 24 5.48 -18.08 2.38
N ALA A 25 4.32 -18.08 3.05
CA ALA A 25 3.89 -16.96 3.89
C ALA A 25 4.91 -16.59 4.97
N LYS A 26 5.59 -17.59 5.56
CA LYS A 26 6.68 -17.39 6.54
C LYS A 26 7.89 -16.59 6.02
N ASN A 27 8.02 -16.44 4.71
CA ASN A 27 9.09 -15.68 4.06
C ASN A 27 8.62 -14.28 3.64
N ILE A 28 7.36 -13.92 3.88
CA ILE A 28 6.78 -12.63 3.53
C ILE A 28 6.46 -11.93 4.84
N ILE A 29 7.04 -10.74 5.04
CA ILE A 29 6.82 -9.94 6.24
C ILE A 29 5.98 -8.74 5.85
N THR A 30 4.77 -8.63 6.40
CA THR A 30 3.81 -7.59 6.04
C THR A 30 3.62 -6.57 7.17
N PHE A 31 3.65 -5.30 6.79
CA PHE A 31 3.40 -4.15 7.66
C PHE A 31 2.17 -3.39 7.15
N ALA A 32 1.17 -3.21 8.00
CA ALA A 32 -0.03 -2.43 7.69
C ALA A 32 -0.61 -1.82 8.97
N TYR A 33 -1.43 -0.78 8.87
CA TYR A 33 -2.20 -0.31 10.03
C TYR A 33 -3.38 -1.25 10.34
N ASP A 34 -3.86 -1.99 9.34
CA ASP A 34 -4.95 -2.96 9.43
C ASP A 34 -6.28 -2.32 9.90
N ASP A 35 -6.54 -1.10 9.44
CA ASP A 35 -7.67 -0.28 9.89
C ASP A 35 -8.67 0.08 8.78
N ILE A 36 -8.58 -0.59 7.63
CA ILE A 36 -9.47 -0.39 6.47
C ILE A 36 -10.63 -1.36 6.47
N ALA A 37 -10.36 -2.66 6.58
CA ALA A 37 -11.37 -3.70 6.46
C ALA A 37 -12.48 -3.54 7.53
N THR A 38 -12.12 -3.08 8.72
CA THR A 38 -13.03 -2.85 9.87
C THR A 38 -13.45 -1.40 10.03
N ASN A 39 -13.08 -0.51 9.09
CA ASN A 39 -13.40 0.90 9.19
C ASN A 39 -14.92 1.09 9.08
N PRO A 40 -15.60 1.80 9.98
CA PRO A 40 -17.04 2.06 9.85
C PRO A 40 -17.44 2.80 8.56
N LYS A 41 -16.49 3.51 7.93
CA LYS A 41 -16.71 4.18 6.64
C LYS A 41 -16.55 3.25 5.44
N ASN A 42 -16.04 2.05 5.62
CA ASN A 42 -15.94 1.06 4.56
C ASN A 42 -17.34 0.44 4.34
N PRO A 43 -17.98 0.66 3.18
CA PRO A 43 -19.29 0.06 2.90
C PRO A 43 -19.23 -1.47 2.79
N PHE A 44 -18.04 -2.04 2.54
CA PHE A 44 -17.81 -3.47 2.41
C PHE A 44 -16.99 -4.01 3.59
N GLN A 45 -17.64 -4.11 4.74
CA GLN A 45 -17.00 -4.59 5.98
C GLN A 45 -16.28 -5.93 5.77
N GLY A 46 -15.04 -5.99 6.24
CA GLY A 46 -14.16 -7.16 6.14
C GLY A 46 -13.48 -7.34 4.78
N LYS A 47 -13.68 -6.44 3.81
CA LYS A 47 -13.09 -6.51 2.48
C LYS A 47 -12.27 -5.27 2.15
N VAL A 48 -11.27 -5.44 1.30
CA VAL A 48 -10.49 -4.34 0.71
C VAL A 48 -10.30 -4.63 -0.77
N PHE A 49 -10.42 -3.61 -1.60
CA PHE A 49 -10.33 -3.72 -3.06
C PHE A 49 -9.18 -2.84 -3.58
N HIS A 50 -8.58 -3.26 -4.69
CA HIS A 50 -7.45 -2.57 -5.32
C HIS A 50 -7.79 -1.97 -6.69
N ASP A 51 -9.00 -2.22 -7.20
CA ASP A 51 -9.53 -1.70 -8.46
C ASP A 51 -11.07 -1.67 -8.46
N TYR A 52 -11.65 -1.36 -9.62
CA TYR A 52 -13.10 -1.36 -9.84
C TYR A 52 -13.73 -2.74 -10.03
N GLU A 53 -12.95 -3.83 -10.12
CA GLU A 53 -13.49 -5.19 -10.20
C GLU A 53 -13.96 -5.69 -8.84
N HIS A 54 -13.53 -5.03 -7.77
CA HIS A 54 -13.89 -5.35 -6.37
C HIS A 54 -13.50 -6.78 -5.97
N GLU A 55 -12.37 -7.28 -6.47
CA GLU A 55 -11.77 -8.50 -5.93
C GLU A 55 -11.17 -8.23 -4.54
N ASP A 56 -11.55 -9.05 -3.57
CA ASP A 56 -11.14 -8.88 -2.16
C ASP A 56 -9.67 -9.28 -1.96
N VAL A 57 -8.78 -8.29 -2.00
CA VAL A 57 -7.34 -8.47 -1.79
C VAL A 57 -6.99 -8.66 -0.31
N TYR A 58 -7.92 -8.44 0.63
CA TYR A 58 -7.68 -8.64 2.07
C TYR A 58 -7.82 -10.10 2.51
N LYS A 59 -8.51 -10.92 1.72
CA LYS A 59 -8.80 -12.31 2.07
C LYS A 59 -7.53 -13.12 2.29
N GLY A 60 -7.41 -13.74 3.47
CA GLY A 60 -6.29 -14.61 3.81
C GLY A 60 -4.96 -13.87 4.05
N MET A 61 -5.00 -12.54 4.19
CA MET A 61 -3.84 -11.74 4.54
C MET A 61 -3.25 -12.14 5.89
N VAL A 62 -1.92 -12.28 5.92
CA VAL A 62 -1.14 -12.37 7.16
C VAL A 62 -0.46 -11.04 7.37
N ILE A 63 -0.74 -10.39 8.49
CA ILE A 63 -0.13 -9.10 8.87
C ILE A 63 0.70 -9.33 10.12
N ASP A 64 2.02 -9.31 9.95
CA ASP A 64 2.98 -9.54 11.03
C ASP A 64 3.07 -8.35 11.97
N TYR A 65 3.05 -7.13 11.40
CA TYR A 65 3.18 -5.90 12.17
C TYR A 65 2.02 -4.95 11.89
N ARG A 66 1.17 -4.79 12.91
CA ARG A 66 0.04 -3.85 12.89
C ARG A 66 0.43 -2.50 13.47
N GLY A 67 0.19 -1.44 12.71
CA GLY A 67 0.41 -0.06 13.17
C GLY A 67 -0.57 0.32 14.29
N LYS A 68 -0.07 1.06 15.29
CA LYS A 68 -0.94 1.71 16.27
C LYS A 68 -1.26 3.11 15.78
N ARG A 69 -2.54 3.43 15.62
CA ARG A 69 -2.96 4.81 15.30
C ARG A 69 -2.42 5.73 16.40
N ARG A 70 -1.45 6.60 16.06
CA ARG A 70 -0.99 7.63 17.00
C ARG A 70 -2.10 8.67 17.10
N VAL A 71 -2.76 8.66 18.24
CA VAL A 71 -3.75 9.67 18.61
C VAL A 71 -3.03 10.61 19.57
N ASP A 72 -2.98 11.90 19.26
CA ASP A 72 -2.48 12.89 20.22
C ASP A 72 -3.38 12.89 21.47
N PRO A 73 -2.97 13.48 22.60
CA PRO A 73 -3.80 13.57 23.81
C PRO A 73 -5.17 14.25 23.59
N LEU A 74 -5.40 14.87 22.43
CA LEU A 74 -6.62 15.57 22.02
C LEU A 74 -7.46 14.77 21.02
N GLY A 75 -7.14 13.50 20.75
CA GLY A 75 -7.94 12.66 19.86
C GLY A 75 -7.61 12.81 18.37
N ARG A 76 -6.59 13.57 18.00
CA ARG A 76 -6.26 13.90 16.60
C ARG A 76 -5.19 12.98 16.03
N THR A 77 -5.36 12.61 14.78
CA THR A 77 -4.32 11.97 13.97
C THR A 77 -3.38 13.02 13.39
N PRO A 78 -2.07 12.76 13.27
CA PRO A 78 -1.15 13.69 12.59
C PRO A 78 -1.64 14.00 11.17
N ASP A 79 -1.64 15.27 10.77
CA ASP A 79 -1.94 15.68 9.39
C ASP A 79 -0.74 15.33 8.50
N ILE A 80 -0.79 14.16 7.86
CA ILE A 80 0.30 13.66 7.02
C ILE A 80 0.10 14.06 5.55
N ARG A 81 -0.52 15.23 5.30
CA ARG A 81 -0.66 15.79 3.93
C ARG A 81 0.67 16.16 3.26
N SER A 82 1.80 15.96 3.93
CA SER A 82 3.13 16.10 3.33
C SER A 82 3.93 14.81 3.54
N TYR A 83 3.67 13.81 2.70
CA TYR A 83 4.70 12.83 2.38
C TYR A 83 5.56 13.45 1.26
N ARG A 84 6.71 14.03 1.60
CA ARG A 84 7.79 14.10 0.61
C ARG A 84 8.30 12.69 0.43
N THR A 85 8.49 12.28 -0.81
CA THR A 85 9.26 11.08 -1.17
C THR A 85 10.65 11.22 -0.57
N ALA A 86 10.87 10.61 0.60
CA ALA A 86 12.17 10.55 1.25
C ALA A 86 12.98 9.38 0.67
N ALA A 87 13.17 9.38 -0.65
CA ALA A 87 14.29 8.67 -1.28
C ALA A 87 15.45 9.66 -1.45
N HIS A 88 15.72 10.44 -0.40
CA HIS A 88 16.77 11.46 -0.37
C HIS A 88 18.01 10.80 0.23
N ASP A 89 18.70 10.02 -0.59
CA ASP A 89 20.15 9.97 -0.68
C ASP A 89 20.56 8.89 -1.68
N ARG A 90 21.34 9.28 -2.69
CA ARG A 90 22.06 8.34 -3.56
C ARG A 90 23.19 7.70 -2.75
N VAL A 91 22.87 6.82 -1.81
CA VAL A 91 23.86 5.87 -1.32
C VAL A 91 24.12 4.92 -2.47
N GLN A 92 25.25 5.07 -3.16
CA GLN A 92 25.66 4.13 -4.19
C GLN A 92 26.04 2.81 -3.49
N PRO A 93 25.26 1.72 -3.65
CA PRO A 93 25.52 0.46 -2.93
C PRO A 93 26.81 -0.25 -3.42
N SER A 94 27.42 0.25 -4.50
CA SER A 94 28.60 -0.30 -5.14
C SER A 94 29.84 -0.34 -4.25
N ASP A 95 29.93 0.52 -3.24
CA ASP A 95 31.11 0.61 -2.36
C ASP A 95 31.21 -0.54 -1.34
N PHE A 96 30.14 -1.33 -1.20
CA PHE A 96 30.05 -2.41 -0.19
C PHE A 96 29.85 -3.81 -0.80
N GLY A 97 29.96 -3.97 -2.13
CA GLY A 97 29.73 -5.26 -2.78
C GLY A 97 28.29 -5.77 -2.70
N LEU A 98 27.33 -4.87 -2.42
CA LEU A 98 25.90 -5.16 -2.31
C LEU A 98 25.22 -4.98 -3.68
N SER A 99 24.57 -6.03 -4.18
CA SER A 99 23.73 -5.97 -5.37
C SER A 99 22.31 -5.56 -4.99
N VAL A 100 22.05 -4.26 -4.95
CA VAL A 100 20.72 -3.68 -4.66
C VAL A 100 20.27 -2.85 -5.85
N PHE A 101 19.05 -3.12 -6.32
CA PHE A 101 18.38 -2.34 -7.36
C PHE A 101 17.15 -1.67 -6.75
N VAL A 102 16.93 -0.39 -7.06
CA VAL A 102 15.83 0.41 -6.52
C VAL A 102 15.07 1.07 -7.67
N THR A 103 13.74 0.96 -7.63
CA THR A 103 12.82 1.67 -8.51
C THR A 103 11.93 2.59 -7.68
N THR A 104 11.57 3.75 -8.22
CA THR A 104 10.75 4.75 -7.52
C THR A 104 9.61 5.19 -8.43
N SER A 105 8.43 5.43 -7.85
CA SER A 105 7.23 5.84 -8.59
C SER A 105 7.33 7.23 -9.24
N ALA A 106 8.16 8.10 -8.69
CA ALA A 106 8.33 9.47 -9.15
C ALA A 106 9.76 9.96 -8.90
N LYS A 107 10.18 10.98 -9.65
CA LYS A 107 11.41 11.74 -9.39
C LYS A 107 11.27 12.64 -8.16
N GLU A 108 12.38 13.21 -7.70
CA GLU A 108 12.43 14.11 -6.53
C GLU A 108 11.50 15.33 -6.64
N ASN A 109 11.24 15.80 -7.87
CA ASN A 109 10.42 16.96 -8.16
C ASN A 109 9.07 16.60 -8.82
N GLU A 110 8.66 15.33 -8.73
CA GLU A 110 7.45 14.80 -9.34
C GLU A 110 6.57 14.13 -8.29
N GLN A 111 5.26 14.12 -8.52
CA GLN A 111 4.29 13.48 -7.63
C GLN A 111 3.92 12.10 -8.16
N SER A 112 3.63 11.17 -7.25
CA SER A 112 2.94 9.92 -7.59
C SER A 112 1.43 10.12 -7.55
N PHE A 113 0.68 9.39 -8.37
CA PHE A 113 -0.76 9.55 -8.48
C PHE A 113 -1.54 8.37 -7.91
N GLY A 114 -2.70 8.67 -7.31
CA GLY A 114 -3.71 7.67 -7.00
C GLY A 114 -4.62 7.44 -8.20
N ILE A 115 -5.05 6.20 -8.39
CA ILE A 115 -6.00 5.80 -9.43
C ILE A 115 -7.21 5.11 -8.79
N PHE A 116 -8.23 4.83 -9.60
CA PHE A 116 -9.51 4.27 -9.14
C PHE A 116 -10.20 5.14 -8.07
N CYS A 117 -10.26 6.46 -8.30
CA CYS A 117 -10.79 7.43 -7.34
C CYS A 117 -12.29 7.73 -7.48
N PHE A 118 -12.95 7.17 -8.49
CA PHE A 118 -14.35 7.46 -8.82
C PHE A 118 -15.20 6.20 -8.74
N ASP A 119 -15.03 5.45 -7.65
CA ASP A 119 -15.89 4.32 -7.35
C ASP A 119 -17.28 4.80 -6.90
N LYS A 120 -18.32 4.07 -7.27
CA LYS A 120 -19.71 4.43 -6.95
C LYS A 120 -20.05 4.30 -5.46
N ASP A 121 -19.39 3.37 -4.77
CA ASP A 121 -19.67 3.01 -3.38
C ASP A 121 -18.53 3.49 -2.45
N ILE A 122 -17.30 3.63 -2.98
CA ILE A 122 -16.10 3.94 -2.19
C ILE A 122 -15.55 5.34 -2.52
N ASP A 123 -15.69 6.28 -1.58
CA ASP A 123 -15.26 7.68 -1.71
C ASP A 123 -13.75 7.90 -1.42
N VAL A 124 -12.90 6.98 -1.87
CA VAL A 124 -11.43 7.08 -1.80
C VAL A 124 -10.78 6.39 -3.00
N CYS A 125 -9.58 6.82 -3.39
CA CYS A 125 -8.79 6.11 -4.39
C CYS A 125 -8.36 4.74 -3.87
N LEU A 126 -8.49 3.71 -4.72
CA LEU A 126 -8.24 2.32 -4.34
C LEU A 126 -6.78 1.89 -4.53
N ALA A 127 -6.02 2.54 -5.41
CA ALA A 127 -4.63 2.17 -5.69
C ALA A 127 -3.73 3.37 -6.00
N ASN A 128 -2.41 3.15 -5.90
CA ASN A 128 -1.41 4.02 -6.53
C ASN A 128 -1.16 3.58 -7.98
N GLU A 129 -0.97 4.53 -8.90
CA GLU A 129 -0.74 4.27 -10.32
C GLU A 129 0.47 3.35 -10.56
N TYR A 130 1.62 3.71 -9.97
CA TYR A 130 2.84 2.93 -10.10
C TYR A 130 2.69 1.56 -9.45
N SER A 131 2.13 1.52 -8.23
CA SER A 131 1.94 0.26 -7.52
C SER A 131 1.07 -0.72 -8.30
N TYR A 132 -0.08 -0.24 -8.78
CA TYR A 132 -1.02 -1.05 -9.54
C TYR A 132 -0.39 -1.59 -10.82
N ALA A 133 0.35 -0.75 -11.55
CA ALA A 133 0.98 -1.15 -12.80
C ALA A 133 1.95 -2.34 -12.64
N TRP A 134 2.83 -2.31 -11.64
CA TRP A 134 3.78 -3.42 -11.44
C TRP A 134 3.11 -4.66 -10.86
N VAL A 135 2.10 -4.49 -9.98
CA VAL A 135 1.34 -5.61 -9.41
C VAL A 135 0.63 -6.37 -10.52
N LEU A 136 -0.08 -5.66 -11.40
CA LEU A 136 -0.81 -6.26 -12.51
C LEU A 136 0.12 -6.93 -13.53
N ASP A 137 1.25 -6.29 -13.87
CA ASP A 137 2.27 -6.90 -14.73
C ASP A 137 2.84 -8.20 -14.13
N SER A 138 2.91 -8.29 -12.80
CA SER A 138 3.41 -9.46 -12.08
C SER A 138 2.38 -10.57 -11.88
N GLU A 139 1.12 -10.39 -12.28
CA GLU A 139 0.09 -11.43 -12.12
C GLU A 139 0.18 -12.56 -13.15
N TYR A 140 0.90 -12.32 -14.25
CA TYR A 140 1.10 -13.21 -15.40
C TYR A 140 2.50 -13.82 -15.40
#